data_AF-A0A5J4P9S9-F1
#
_entry.id   AF-A0A5J4P9S9-F1
#
_cell.length_a   1.000
_cell.length_b   1.000
_cell.length_c   1.000
_cell.angle_alpha   90.00
_cell.angle_beta   90.00
_cell.angle_gamma   90.00
#
_symmetry.space_group_name_H-M   'P 1'
#
loop_
_entity.id
_entity.type
_entity.pdbx_description
1 polymer ?
#
loop_
_entity_poly.entity_id
_entity_poly.type
_entity_poly.pdbx_seq_one_letter_code
_entity_poly.pdbx_strand_id
1 'polypeptide(L)'
;SYLTAKSKSKTTRVPKSFFHPLAVVDLEVEHQNLREIQRIKEAKPHFPLFSVLTEPVKSTICIFLAEVMAKVLKDKQPDALLFDYLLQSIRILELSENNYANFHLVFLIRLSRFIGFYPDNSEYRKGLFFDLQNGVFIPHKPYHSQFLNSDESEGFHHLLRMSYENMSQFQFSRNERKDILYRILEYYRLHLSSFSE
;
A
#
# COMPACT_ATOMS: atom_id res chain seq x y z
N SER A 1 14.20 14.73 -2.44
CA SER A 1 14.07 14.50 -0.99
C SER A 1 13.94 15.80 -0.22
N TYR A 2 13.52 15.78 1.05
CA TYR A 2 13.35 16.97 1.89
C TYR A 2 14.10 16.86 3.22
N LEU A 3 14.59 18.00 3.73
CA LEU A 3 15.26 18.10 5.03
C LEU A 3 14.46 19.00 5.98
N THR A 4 14.29 18.54 7.22
CA THR A 4 13.82 19.36 8.34
C THR A 4 15.02 19.99 9.06
N ALA A 5 14.97 21.29 9.35
CA ALA A 5 16.03 21.93 10.13
C ALA A 5 16.10 21.38 11.56
N LYS A 6 17.31 21.29 12.12
CA LYS A 6 17.55 20.85 13.51
C LYS A 6 17.16 22.00 14.46
N SER A 7 15.89 22.06 14.90
CA SER A 7 15.45 23.09 15.85
C SER A 7 15.99 22.82 17.27
N LYS A 8 16.62 23.83 17.87
CA LYS A 8 16.98 23.89 19.31
C LYS A 8 15.94 24.64 20.17
N SER A 9 14.85 25.12 19.57
CA SER A 9 13.84 25.98 20.21
C SER A 9 12.53 25.21 20.48
N LYS A 10 11.83 25.56 21.59
CA LYS A 10 10.54 25.01 22.03
C LYS A 10 9.38 25.22 21.03
N THR A 11 9.52 26.09 20.04
CA THR A 11 8.48 26.40 19.04
C THR A 11 9.00 26.22 17.61
N THR A 12 9.03 24.98 17.12
CA THR A 12 9.43 24.68 15.74
C THR A 12 8.21 24.66 14.81
N ARG A 13 8.31 25.32 13.64
CA ARG A 13 7.29 25.29 12.56
C ARG A 13 7.24 23.96 11.81
N VAL A 14 8.20 23.07 12.10
CA VAL A 14 8.30 21.73 11.53
C VAL A 14 8.60 20.73 12.65
N PRO A 15 7.62 20.39 13.51
CA PRO A 15 7.78 19.37 14.54
C PRO A 15 8.08 18.00 13.93
N LYS A 16 9.08 17.29 14.46
CA LYS A 16 9.39 15.92 14.02
C LYS A 16 8.22 14.94 14.21
N SER A 17 7.37 15.21 15.20
CA SER A 17 6.16 14.42 15.48
C SER A 17 5.14 14.43 14.34
N PHE A 18 5.23 15.35 13.39
CA PHE A 18 4.36 15.36 12.20
C PHE A 18 4.79 14.34 11.13
N PHE A 19 5.99 13.76 11.25
CA PHE A 19 6.55 12.85 10.25
C PHE A 19 6.64 11.42 10.77
N HIS A 20 5.49 10.84 11.08
CA HIS A 20 5.38 9.39 11.34
C HIS A 20 4.98 8.66 10.04
N PRO A 21 5.13 7.31 9.98
CA PRO A 21 4.73 6.53 8.82
C PRO A 21 3.29 6.83 8.37
N LEU A 22 3.13 7.06 7.06
CA LEU A 22 1.89 7.46 6.39
C LEU A 22 1.22 8.75 6.91
N ALA A 23 1.96 9.61 7.63
CA ALA A 23 1.45 10.94 7.97
C ALA A 23 1.12 11.74 6.70
N VAL A 24 -0.08 12.30 6.64
CA VAL A 24 -0.49 13.23 5.58
C VAL A 24 -0.23 14.64 6.06
N VAL A 25 0.58 15.38 5.32
CA VAL A 25 1.07 16.71 5.73
C VAL A 25 0.94 17.71 4.59
N ASP A 26 0.51 18.91 4.95
CA ASP A 26 0.61 20.09 4.11
C ASP A 26 1.98 20.72 4.34
N LEU A 27 2.76 20.88 3.28
CA LEU A 27 4.14 21.40 3.34
C LEU A 27 4.26 22.72 2.58
N GLU A 28 4.82 23.73 3.25
CA GLU A 28 5.41 24.87 2.54
C GLU A 28 6.89 24.58 2.33
N VAL A 29 7.32 24.59 1.07
CA VAL A 29 8.64 24.12 0.65
C VAL A 29 9.37 25.19 -0.15
N GLU A 30 10.67 25.28 0.08
CA GLU A 30 11.57 26.10 -0.73
C GLU A 30 12.28 25.19 -1.73
N HIS A 31 11.85 25.25 -3.00
CA HIS A 31 12.49 24.51 -4.08
C HIS A 31 13.60 25.33 -4.72
N GLN A 32 14.81 24.76 -4.74
CA GLN A 32 15.97 25.30 -5.46
C GLN A 32 16.42 24.27 -6.50
N ASN A 33 16.49 24.68 -7.77
CA ASN A 33 16.70 23.78 -8.92
C ASN A 33 17.99 22.95 -8.85
N LEU A 34 19.03 23.43 -8.17
CA LEU A 34 20.34 22.76 -8.07
C LEU A 34 20.52 21.92 -6.80
N ARG A 35 19.48 21.79 -5.96
CA ARG A 35 19.55 20.99 -4.72
C ARG A 35 18.81 19.67 -4.90
N GLU A 36 19.49 18.56 -4.63
CA GLU A 36 18.84 17.24 -4.54
C GLU A 36 17.94 17.10 -3.30
N ILE A 37 18.26 17.86 -2.23
CA ILE A 37 17.52 17.91 -0.98
C ILE A 37 16.95 19.30 -0.77
N GLN A 38 15.63 19.39 -0.74
CA GLN A 38 14.87 20.65 -0.59
C GLN A 38 14.57 20.93 0.88
N ARG A 39 14.27 22.19 1.22
CA ARG A 39 14.02 22.61 2.60
C ARG A 39 12.51 22.80 2.86
N ILE A 40 12.03 22.22 3.96
CA ILE A 40 10.66 22.47 4.46
C ILE A 40 10.69 23.76 5.31
N LYS A 41 9.86 24.74 4.94
CA LYS A 41 9.66 25.99 5.70
C LYS A 41 8.64 25.79 6.82
N GLU A 42 7.54 25.13 6.49
CA GLU A 42 6.43 24.86 7.39
C GLU A 42 5.83 23.50 7.07
N ALA A 43 5.36 22.81 8.10
CA ALA A 43 4.61 21.56 7.97
C ALA A 43 3.43 21.59 8.92
N LYS A 44 2.27 21.14 8.45
CA LYS A 44 1.06 20.95 9.26
C LYS A 44 0.45 19.58 8.94
N PRO A 45 -0.07 18.84 9.92
CA PRO A 45 -0.87 17.66 9.64
C PRO A 45 -2.09 18.06 8.81
N HIS A 46 -2.34 17.36 7.71
CA HIS A 46 -3.53 17.59 6.89
C HIS A 46 -4.80 17.18 7.67
N PHE A 47 -4.71 16.10 8.45
CA PHE A 47 -5.66 15.69 9.49
C PHE A 47 -4.92 14.90 10.56
N PRO A 48 -5.43 14.86 11.80
CA PRO A 48 -4.80 14.07 12.85
C PRO A 48 -5.02 12.58 12.63
N LEU A 49 -3.99 11.78 12.95
CA LEU A 49 -3.98 10.33 12.89
C LEU A 49 -3.95 9.75 14.32
N PHE A 50 -4.94 10.09 15.14
CA PHE A 50 -4.96 9.75 16.56
C PHE A 50 -5.04 8.23 16.75
N SER A 51 -6.00 7.57 16.12
CA SER A 51 -6.21 6.13 16.28
C SER A 51 -5.03 5.34 15.73
N VAL A 52 -4.46 5.76 14.59
CA VAL A 52 -3.23 5.15 14.05
C VAL A 52 -2.06 5.27 15.04
N LEU A 53 -1.93 6.38 15.75
CA LEU A 53 -0.84 6.61 16.70
C LEU A 53 -1.04 5.91 18.06
N THR A 54 -2.28 5.67 18.48
CA THR A 54 -2.58 5.04 19.77
C THR A 54 -2.82 3.54 19.67
N GLU A 55 -3.28 3.03 18.52
CA GLU A 55 -3.55 1.61 18.31
C GLU A 55 -2.35 0.87 17.71
N PRO A 56 -1.72 -0.07 18.44
CA PRO A 56 -0.50 -0.75 17.97
C PRO A 56 -0.66 -1.48 16.64
N VAL A 57 -1.84 -2.05 16.38
CA VAL A 57 -2.12 -2.78 15.14
C VAL A 57 -2.14 -1.82 13.94
N LYS A 58 -2.83 -0.67 14.05
CA LYS A 58 -2.87 0.34 12.98
C LYS A 58 -1.48 0.95 12.75
N SER A 59 -0.75 1.25 13.82
CA SER A 59 0.63 1.73 13.73
C SER A 59 1.53 0.76 12.96
N THR A 60 1.42 -0.54 13.27
CA THR A 60 2.19 -1.59 12.56
C THR A 60 1.79 -1.68 11.09
N ILE A 61 0.50 -1.57 10.76
CA ILE A 61 0.02 -1.51 9.38
C ILE A 61 0.64 -0.31 8.64
N CYS A 62 0.64 0.87 9.26
CA CYS A 62 1.21 2.08 8.65
C CYS A 62 2.73 1.98 8.43
N ILE A 63 3.48 1.42 9.40
CA ILE A 63 4.92 1.18 9.25
C ILE A 63 5.17 0.26 8.04
N PHE A 64 4.50 -0.90 8.01
CA PHE A 64 4.63 -1.86 6.93
C PHE A 64 4.28 -1.27 5.56
N LEU A 65 3.15 -0.58 5.45
CA LEU A 65 2.73 0.01 4.19
C LEU A 65 3.63 1.17 3.76
N ALA A 66 4.18 1.95 4.70
CA ALA A 66 5.16 2.99 4.37
C ALA A 66 6.45 2.38 3.78
N GLU A 67 6.93 1.26 4.32
CA GLU A 67 8.08 0.55 3.77
C GLU A 67 7.82 0.02 2.36
N VAL A 68 6.64 -0.58 2.13
CA VAL A 68 6.23 -1.05 0.80
C VAL A 68 6.14 0.13 -0.16
N MET A 69 5.46 1.21 0.22
CA MET A 69 5.31 2.42 -0.60
C MET A 69 6.67 3.06 -0.94
N ALA A 70 7.62 3.05 -0.01
CA ALA A 70 8.96 3.58 -0.27
C ALA A 70 9.68 2.85 -1.42
N LYS A 71 9.41 1.54 -1.61
CA LYS A 71 9.94 0.76 -2.74
C LYS A 71 9.13 0.93 -4.02
N VAL A 72 7.80 0.98 -3.88
CA VAL A 72 6.84 0.99 -5.00
C VAL A 72 6.73 2.36 -5.67
N LEU A 73 6.82 3.44 -4.89
CA LEU A 73 6.61 4.82 -5.35
C LEU A 73 7.92 5.55 -5.66
N LYS A 74 9.05 4.85 -5.58
CA LYS A 74 10.35 5.41 -5.93
C LYS A 74 10.32 5.90 -7.38
N ASP A 75 10.80 7.12 -7.61
CA ASP A 75 10.94 7.75 -8.93
C ASP A 75 9.61 7.92 -9.71
N LYS A 76 8.45 7.78 -9.06
CA LYS A 76 7.14 8.03 -9.67
C LYS A 76 6.90 9.53 -9.85
N GLN A 77 6.31 9.88 -11.00
CA GLN A 77 5.84 11.24 -11.26
C GLN A 77 4.57 11.56 -10.45
N PRO A 78 4.23 12.84 -10.25
CA PRO A 78 2.98 13.22 -9.60
C PRO A 78 1.77 12.57 -10.28
N ASP A 79 0.94 11.89 -9.50
CA ASP A 79 -0.29 11.25 -9.94
C ASP A 79 -1.40 11.57 -8.92
N ALA A 80 -2.36 12.40 -9.33
CA ALA A 80 -3.44 12.86 -8.46
C ALA A 80 -4.41 11.73 -8.09
N LEU A 81 -4.66 10.77 -8.99
CA LEU A 81 -5.57 9.65 -8.73
C LEU A 81 -4.95 8.68 -7.72
N LEU A 82 -3.66 8.39 -7.88
CA LEU A 82 -2.92 7.59 -6.91
C LEU A 82 -2.86 8.31 -5.55
N PHE A 83 -2.58 9.60 -5.52
CA PHE A 83 -2.54 10.35 -4.26
C PHE A 83 -3.90 10.35 -3.55
N ASP A 84 -5.01 10.58 -4.27
CA ASP A 84 -6.35 10.52 -3.68
C ASP A 84 -6.63 9.12 -3.11
N TYR A 85 -6.30 8.05 -3.84
CA TYR A 85 -6.42 6.69 -3.32
C TYR A 85 -5.65 6.49 -2.02
N LEU A 86 -4.39 6.92 -1.95
CA LEU A 86 -3.57 6.82 -0.74
C LEU A 86 -4.19 7.62 0.42
N LEU A 87 -4.62 8.85 0.15
CA LEU A 87 -5.25 9.75 1.10
C LEU A 87 -6.54 9.15 1.69
N GLN A 88 -7.45 8.67 0.84
CA GLN A 88 -8.69 8.06 1.28
C GLN A 88 -8.42 6.77 2.06
N SER A 89 -7.46 5.94 1.62
CA SER A 89 -7.11 4.71 2.31
C SER A 89 -6.59 4.96 3.73
N ILE A 90 -5.71 5.95 3.90
CA ILE A 90 -5.18 6.35 5.21
C ILE A 90 -6.30 6.87 6.11
N ARG A 91 -7.21 7.70 5.55
CA ARG A 91 -8.38 8.21 6.28
C ARG A 91 -9.32 7.08 6.71
N ILE A 92 -9.57 6.09 5.85
CA ILE A 92 -10.37 4.91 6.18
C ILE A 92 -9.73 4.14 7.35
N LEU A 93 -8.41 3.92 7.31
CA LEU A 93 -7.73 3.24 8.42
C LEU A 93 -7.84 4.01 9.73
N GLU A 94 -7.68 5.33 9.70
CA GLU A 94 -7.84 6.18 10.88
C GLU A 94 -9.24 6.05 11.49
N LEU A 95 -10.28 6.18 10.65
CA LEU A 95 -11.68 6.13 11.09
C LEU A 95 -12.20 4.73 11.44
N SER A 96 -11.50 3.66 11.02
CA SER A 96 -11.95 2.29 11.26
C SER A 96 -11.78 1.89 12.73
N GLU A 97 -12.83 1.87 13.53
CA GLU A 97 -12.75 1.45 14.94
C GLU A 97 -12.44 -0.04 15.09
N ASN A 98 -12.98 -0.87 14.20
CA ASN A 98 -12.86 -2.33 14.22
C ASN A 98 -12.72 -2.88 12.79
N ASN A 99 -12.51 -4.19 12.68
CA ASN A 99 -12.57 -4.94 11.41
C ASN A 99 -11.57 -4.52 10.31
N TYR A 100 -10.47 -3.86 10.68
CA TYR A 100 -9.39 -3.47 9.76
C TYR A 100 -8.28 -4.54 9.63
N ALA A 101 -8.54 -5.77 10.08
CA ALA A 101 -7.58 -6.87 10.09
C ALA A 101 -7.02 -7.23 8.70
N ASN A 102 -7.80 -7.00 7.64
CA ASN A 102 -7.48 -7.26 6.24
C ASN A 102 -7.09 -5.99 5.45
N PHE A 103 -7.01 -4.83 6.11
CA PHE A 103 -6.81 -3.53 5.45
C PHE A 103 -5.58 -3.52 4.53
N HIS A 104 -4.45 -4.03 5.01
CA HIS A 104 -3.19 -4.07 4.27
C HIS A 104 -3.28 -4.93 3.00
N LEU A 105 -4.09 -6.01 3.01
CA LEU A 105 -4.31 -6.84 1.82
C LEU A 105 -5.08 -6.08 0.75
N VAL A 106 -6.18 -5.42 1.15
CA VAL A 106 -6.96 -4.56 0.25
C VAL A 106 -6.11 -3.43 -0.30
N PHE A 107 -5.31 -2.81 0.57
CA PHE A 107 -4.43 -1.71 0.20
C PHE A 107 -3.47 -2.12 -0.91
N LEU A 108 -2.74 -3.22 -0.71
CA LEU A 108 -1.74 -3.67 -1.68
C LEU A 108 -2.37 -4.15 -3.00
N ILE A 109 -3.50 -4.87 -2.95
CA ILE A 109 -4.17 -5.31 -4.17
C ILE A 109 -4.64 -4.10 -4.97
N ARG A 110 -5.30 -3.13 -4.34
CA ARG A 110 -5.81 -1.95 -5.05
C ARG A 110 -4.68 -1.02 -5.52
N LEU A 111 -3.61 -0.88 -4.75
CA LEU A 111 -2.43 -0.11 -5.15
C LEU A 111 -1.86 -0.61 -6.49
N SER A 112 -1.80 -1.93 -6.73
CA SER A 112 -1.27 -2.49 -8.00
C SER A 112 -1.98 -1.96 -9.25
N ARG A 113 -3.24 -1.52 -9.14
CA ARG A 113 -4.00 -0.87 -10.23
C ARG A 113 -3.42 0.47 -10.64
N PHE A 114 -3.03 1.27 -9.68
CA PHE A 114 -2.39 2.57 -9.94
C PHE A 114 -0.95 2.40 -10.42
N ILE A 115 -0.29 1.32 -10.02
CA ILE A 115 1.08 1.05 -10.45
C ILE A 115 1.12 0.45 -11.87
N GLY A 116 0.05 -0.22 -12.31
CA GLY A 116 -0.14 -0.69 -13.69
C GLY A 116 -0.01 -2.21 -13.88
N PHE A 117 -0.11 -3.00 -12.80
CA PHE A 117 -0.02 -4.45 -12.85
C PHE A 117 -1.14 -5.14 -12.05
N TYR A 118 -2.33 -4.55 -12.04
CA TYR A 118 -3.46 -5.19 -11.35
C TYR A 118 -3.84 -6.51 -12.03
N PRO A 119 -4.07 -7.59 -11.26
CA PRO A 119 -4.52 -8.87 -11.80
C PRO A 119 -5.79 -8.72 -12.64
N ASP A 120 -5.75 -9.19 -13.89
CA ASP A 120 -6.92 -9.21 -14.74
C ASP A 120 -7.85 -10.36 -14.33
N ASN A 121 -9.06 -10.01 -13.91
CA ASN A 121 -10.09 -10.97 -13.49
C ASN A 121 -11.30 -11.03 -14.44
N SER A 122 -11.23 -10.34 -15.59
CA SER A 122 -12.35 -10.22 -16.53
C SER A 122 -12.77 -11.55 -17.15
N GLU A 123 -11.81 -12.46 -17.36
CA GLU A 123 -12.06 -13.77 -17.98
C GLU A 123 -12.15 -14.94 -16.99
N TYR A 124 -12.16 -14.67 -15.67
CA TYR A 124 -12.16 -15.74 -14.67
C TYR A 124 -13.35 -16.71 -14.81
N ARG A 125 -13.05 -18.01 -14.74
CA ARG A 125 -14.00 -19.11 -14.60
C ARG A 125 -13.47 -20.12 -13.60
N LYS A 126 -14.37 -20.87 -12.96
CA LYS A 126 -13.97 -21.95 -12.05
C LYS A 126 -13.12 -22.99 -12.79
N GLY A 127 -12.01 -23.39 -12.18
CA GLY A 127 -11.08 -24.38 -12.75
C GLY A 127 -9.91 -23.77 -13.55
N LEU A 128 -9.87 -22.45 -13.74
CA LEU A 128 -8.72 -21.80 -14.38
C LEU A 128 -7.52 -21.70 -13.42
N PHE A 129 -6.33 -21.67 -14.00
CA PHE A 129 -5.07 -21.32 -13.35
C PHE A 129 -4.87 -19.81 -13.38
N PHE A 130 -4.09 -19.25 -12.46
CA PHE A 130 -3.66 -17.85 -12.54
C PHE A 130 -2.16 -17.81 -12.85
N ASP A 131 -1.82 -17.19 -13.98
CA ASP A 131 -0.44 -16.94 -14.37
C ASP A 131 0.08 -15.72 -13.60
N LEU A 132 0.98 -15.95 -12.64
CA LEU A 132 1.54 -14.87 -11.82
C LEU A 132 2.52 -13.98 -12.60
N GLN A 133 3.05 -14.42 -13.75
CA GLN A 133 3.94 -13.58 -14.56
C GLN A 133 3.15 -12.62 -15.45
N ASN A 134 2.08 -13.13 -16.07
CA ASN A 134 1.27 -12.36 -17.00
C ASN A 134 0.06 -11.67 -16.33
N GLY A 135 -0.27 -12.05 -15.09
CA GLY A 135 -1.35 -11.44 -14.33
C GLY A 135 -2.76 -11.79 -14.82
N VAL A 136 -2.93 -12.95 -15.45
CA VAL A 136 -4.18 -13.37 -16.12
C VAL A 136 -4.60 -14.78 -15.72
N PHE A 137 -5.90 -15.07 -15.79
CA PHE A 137 -6.43 -16.43 -15.64
C PHE A 137 -6.39 -17.19 -16.96
N ILE A 138 -5.92 -18.44 -16.96
CA ILE A 138 -5.75 -19.27 -18.16
C ILE A 138 -6.27 -20.71 -17.96
N PRO A 139 -6.74 -21.40 -19.01
CA PRO A 139 -7.37 -22.72 -18.90
C PRO A 139 -6.41 -23.89 -18.75
N HIS A 140 -5.12 -23.67 -18.99
CA HIS A 140 -4.11 -24.72 -18.95
C HIS A 140 -2.98 -24.32 -18.00
N LYS A 141 -2.35 -25.31 -17.37
CA LYS A 141 -1.21 -25.09 -16.49
C LYS A 141 -0.05 -24.43 -17.28
N PRO A 142 0.50 -23.29 -16.83
CA PRO A 142 1.69 -22.69 -17.43
C PRO A 142 2.91 -23.63 -17.39
N TYR A 143 3.85 -23.42 -18.31
CA TYR A 143 5.11 -24.18 -18.35
C TYR A 143 6.16 -23.74 -17.30
N HIS A 144 5.92 -22.63 -16.60
CA HIS A 144 6.78 -22.14 -15.52
C HIS A 144 6.19 -22.45 -14.13
N SER A 145 6.93 -22.14 -13.07
CA SER A 145 6.52 -22.42 -11.68
C SER A 145 5.71 -21.31 -11.03
N GLN A 146 5.75 -20.08 -11.56
CA GLN A 146 5.03 -18.93 -11.01
C GLN A 146 3.56 -18.91 -11.45
N PHE A 147 2.75 -19.79 -10.88
CA PHE A 147 1.30 -19.80 -11.13
C PHE A 147 0.55 -20.28 -9.90
N LEU A 148 -0.74 -19.96 -9.84
CA LEU A 148 -1.68 -20.54 -8.88
C LEU A 148 -2.45 -21.68 -9.55
N ASN A 149 -2.60 -22.80 -8.86
CA ASN A 149 -3.47 -23.90 -9.31
C ASN A 149 -4.95 -23.48 -9.27
N SER A 150 -5.87 -24.35 -9.71
CA SER A 150 -7.29 -24.01 -9.79
C SER A 150 -7.91 -23.58 -8.46
N ASP A 151 -7.56 -24.24 -7.37
CA ASP A 151 -8.14 -23.99 -6.05
C ASP A 151 -7.57 -22.70 -5.46
N GLU A 152 -6.26 -22.50 -5.60
CA GLU A 152 -5.59 -21.25 -5.25
C GLU A 152 -6.13 -20.06 -6.07
N SER A 153 -6.44 -20.28 -7.35
CA SER A 153 -6.97 -19.27 -8.27
C SER A 153 -8.40 -18.86 -7.91
N GLU A 154 -9.25 -19.80 -7.48
CA GLU A 154 -10.58 -19.50 -6.96
C GLU A 154 -10.48 -18.61 -5.71
N GLY A 155 -9.60 -18.97 -4.76
CA GLY A 155 -9.31 -18.16 -3.58
C GLY A 155 -8.78 -16.76 -3.94
N PHE A 156 -7.86 -16.68 -4.89
CA PHE A 156 -7.30 -15.41 -5.35
C PHE A 156 -8.35 -14.54 -6.04
N HIS A 157 -9.21 -15.11 -6.89
CA HIS A 157 -10.33 -14.38 -7.49
C HIS A 157 -11.26 -13.77 -6.42
N HIS A 158 -11.60 -14.53 -5.37
CA HIS A 158 -12.38 -14.00 -4.25
C HIS A 158 -11.66 -12.85 -3.53
N LEU A 159 -10.35 -12.96 -3.35
CA LEU A 159 -9.52 -11.92 -2.76
C LEU A 159 -9.52 -10.62 -3.57
N LEU A 160 -9.53 -10.69 -4.91
CA LEU A 160 -9.59 -9.51 -5.80
C LEU A 160 -10.89 -8.71 -5.66
N ARG A 161 -11.97 -9.34 -5.16
CA ARG A 161 -13.26 -8.69 -4.89
C ARG A 161 -13.32 -7.99 -3.52
N MET A 162 -12.27 -8.13 -2.72
CA MET A 162 -12.18 -7.49 -1.41
C MET A 162 -12.00 -5.97 -1.56
N SER A 163 -12.64 -5.24 -0.65
CA SER A 163 -12.76 -3.79 -0.63
C SER A 163 -12.74 -3.30 0.81
N TYR A 164 -12.57 -2.00 1.04
CA TYR A 164 -12.61 -1.47 2.40
C TYR A 164 -13.98 -1.66 3.05
N GLU A 165 -15.04 -1.68 2.23
CA GLU A 165 -16.43 -1.83 2.64
C GLU A 165 -16.77 -3.27 3.07
N ASN A 166 -16.15 -4.27 2.44
CA ASN A 166 -16.48 -5.69 2.67
C ASN A 166 -15.33 -6.52 3.25
N MET A 167 -14.13 -5.96 3.48
CA MET A 167 -12.97 -6.73 3.98
C MET A 167 -13.21 -7.45 5.29
N SER A 168 -14.14 -6.95 6.11
CA SER A 168 -14.56 -7.53 7.39
C SER A 168 -15.31 -8.86 7.23
N GLN A 169 -15.89 -9.11 6.06
CA GLN A 169 -16.62 -10.33 5.74
C GLN A 169 -15.68 -11.51 5.47
N PHE A 170 -14.40 -11.23 5.20
CA PHE A 170 -13.38 -12.24 4.95
C PHE A 170 -12.71 -12.65 6.27
N GLN A 171 -13.17 -13.76 6.84
CA GLN A 171 -12.71 -14.26 8.14
C GLN A 171 -11.41 -15.07 8.02
N PHE A 172 -10.31 -14.38 7.72
CA PHE A 172 -8.99 -15.01 7.64
C PHE A 172 -8.33 -15.11 9.02
N SER A 173 -7.80 -16.28 9.33
CA SER A 173 -6.86 -16.48 10.43
C SER A 173 -5.58 -15.67 10.22
N ARG A 174 -4.77 -15.56 11.28
CA ARG A 174 -3.46 -14.89 11.19
C ARG A 174 -2.53 -15.55 10.17
N ASN A 175 -2.55 -16.88 10.10
CA ASN A 175 -1.70 -17.63 9.18
C ASN A 175 -2.17 -17.44 7.73
N GLU A 176 -3.47 -17.54 7.46
CA GLU A 176 -4.00 -17.29 6.11
C GLU A 176 -3.69 -15.88 5.62
N ARG A 177 -3.85 -14.85 6.47
CA ARG A 177 -3.46 -13.47 6.10
C ARG A 177 -1.98 -13.36 5.78
N LYS A 178 -1.12 -14.04 6.53
CA LYS A 178 0.32 -14.05 6.28
C LYS A 178 0.65 -14.70 4.94
N ASP A 179 0.02 -15.82 4.63
CA ASP A 179 0.25 -16.56 3.39
C ASP A 179 -0.27 -15.77 2.17
N ILE A 180 -1.46 -15.17 2.30
CA ILE A 180 -2.01 -14.26 1.29
C ILE A 180 -1.07 -13.06 1.07
N LEU A 181 -0.61 -12.43 2.16
CA LEU A 181 0.32 -11.31 2.08
C LEU A 181 1.61 -11.73 1.37
N TYR A 182 2.16 -12.90 1.69
CA TYR A 182 3.35 -13.42 1.02
C TYR A 182 3.14 -13.55 -0.49
N ARG A 183 1.99 -14.08 -0.93
CA ARG A 183 1.64 -14.18 -2.36
C ARG A 183 1.47 -12.83 -3.04
N ILE A 184 0.84 -11.86 -2.38
CA ILE A 184 0.75 -10.49 -2.90
C ILE A 184 2.15 -9.90 -3.08
N LEU A 185 3.02 -10.04 -2.09
CA LEU A 185 4.39 -9.53 -2.16
C LEU A 185 5.24 -10.26 -3.21
N GLU A 186 5.05 -11.56 -3.40
CA GLU A 186 5.64 -12.33 -4.50
C GLU A 186 5.21 -11.75 -5.86
N TYR A 187 3.91 -11.47 -6.03
CA TYR A 187 3.39 -10.85 -7.24
C TYR A 187 3.97 -9.45 -7.49
N TYR A 188 4.16 -8.65 -6.44
CA TYR A 188 4.86 -7.35 -6.52
C TYR A 188 6.32 -7.52 -7.00
N ARG A 189 7.07 -8.52 -6.50
CA ARG A 189 8.45 -8.77 -6.94
C ARG A 189 8.55 -9.15 -8.41
N LEU A 190 7.55 -9.86 -8.94
CA LEU A 190 7.50 -10.25 -10.35
C LEU A 190 7.29 -9.04 -11.27
N HIS A 191 6.53 -8.03 -10.84
CA HIS A 191 6.15 -6.89 -11.68
C HIS A 191 6.97 -5.63 -11.43
N LEU A 192 7.66 -5.54 -10.29
CA LEU A 192 8.45 -4.37 -9.91
C LEU A 192 9.90 -4.77 -9.63
N SER A 193 10.79 -4.40 -10.55
CA SER A 193 12.23 -4.59 -10.37
C SER A 193 12.75 -3.91 -9.09
N SER A 194 12.23 -2.74 -8.74
CA SER A 194 12.58 -1.99 -7.52
C SER A 194 12.15 -2.68 -6.21
N PHE A 195 11.31 -3.71 -6.29
CA PHE A 195 10.78 -4.41 -5.13
C PHE A 195 11.59 -5.65 -4.74
N SER A 196 12.49 -6.09 -5.62
CA SER A 196 13.28 -7.33 -5.49
C SER A 196 14.55 -7.21 -4.64
N GLU A 197 14.69 -6.13 -3.84
CA GLU A 197 15.75 -5.92 -2.84
C GLU A 197 15.18 -5.48 -1.49
#